data_AF-A0AA51HHH4-F1
#
_entry.id   AF-A0AA51HHH4-F1
#
_cell.length_a   1.000
_cell.length_b   1.000
_cell.length_c   1.000
_cell.angle_alpha   90.00
_cell.angle_beta   90.00
_cell.angle_gamma   90.00
#
_symmetry.space_group_name_H-M   'P 1'
#
loop_
_entity.id
_entity.type
_entity.pdbx_description
1 polymer ?
#
loop_
_entity_poly.entity_id
_entity_poly.type
_entity_poly.pdbx_seq_one_letter_code
_entity_poly.pdbx_strand_id
1 'polypeptide(L)' 'MSSAQKRMYLIWQMEKESTVYNMPLCYKLKGNVRVDNIKKSLQEMIERHEILRTCFGIKDGEFVQKILDKNKKRGRLFL' A
#
# COMPACT_ATOMS: atom_id res chain seq x y z
N MET A 1 7.68 0.72 13.63
CA MET A 1 7.56 -0.38 12.66
C MET A 1 7.77 -1.69 13.39
N SER A 2 6.87 -2.66 13.25
CA SER A 2 6.96 -3.95 13.93
C SER A 2 8.06 -4.85 13.34
N SER A 3 8.47 -5.90 14.07
CA SER A 3 9.45 -6.87 13.58
C SER A 3 9.00 -7.59 12.30
N ALA A 4 7.70 -7.86 12.15
CA ALA A 4 7.12 -8.44 10.94
C ALA A 4 7.23 -7.48 9.75
N GLN A 5 6.92 -6.19 9.94
CA GLN A 5 7.07 -5.16 8.91
C GLN A 5 8.54 -5.01 8.48
N LYS A 6 9.50 -5.04 9.43
CA LYS A 6 10.95 -5.00 9.14
C LYS A 6 11.39 -6.17 8.27
N ARG A 7 11.01 -7.38 8.65
CA ARG A 7 11.32 -8.60 7.91
C ARG A 7 10.75 -8.55 6.50
N MET A 8 9.48 -8.19 6.35
CA MET A 8 8.82 -8.14 5.05
C MET A 8 9.47 -7.11 4.11
N TYR A 9 9.79 -5.92 4.64
CA TYR A 9 10.45 -4.89 3.85
C TYR A 9 11.87 -5.29 3.42
N LEU A 10 12.61 -5.98 4.29
CA LEU A 10 13.93 -6.52 3.96
C LEU A 10 13.85 -7.56 2.84
N ILE A 11 12.89 -8.49 2.91
CA ILE A 11 12.65 -9.47 1.85
C ILE A 11 12.33 -8.77 0.53
N TRP A 12 11.45 -7.76 0.55
CA TRP A 12 11.14 -6.97 -0.64
C TRP A 12 12.37 -6.24 -1.23
N GLN A 13 13.28 -5.72 -0.39
CA GLN A 13 14.51 -5.07 -0.86
C GLN A 13 15.47 -6.04 -1.57
N MET A 14 15.50 -7.31 -1.13
CA MET A 14 16.34 -8.35 -1.74
C MET A 14 15.79 -8.81 -3.09
N GLU A 15 14.46 -8.82 -3.24
CA GLU A 15 13.77 -9.35 -4.42
C GLU A 15 12.65 -8.41 -4.89
N LYS A 16 13.03 -7.25 -5.44
CA LYS A 16 12.05 -6.19 -5.80
C LYS A 16 11.03 -6.60 -6.86
N GLU A 17 11.40 -7.55 -7.72
CA GLU A 17 10.54 -8.08 -8.77
C GLU A 17 9.67 -9.26 -8.31
N SER A 18 9.88 -9.76 -7.07
CA SER A 18 9.14 -10.90 -6.54
C SER A 18 7.69 -10.53 -6.23
N THR A 19 6.77 -11.39 -6.65
CA THR A 19 5.33 -11.27 -6.36
C THR A 19 4.85 -12.26 -5.32
N VAL A 20 5.74 -13.02 -4.68
CA VAL A 20 5.41 -14.11 -3.73
C VAL A 20 4.49 -13.66 -2.59
N TYR A 21 4.62 -12.41 -2.16
CA TYR A 21 3.84 -11.84 -1.07
C TYR A 21 2.65 -10.97 -1.53
N ASN A 22 2.36 -10.93 -2.83
CA ASN A 22 1.14 -10.30 -3.33
C ASN A 22 -0.06 -11.21 -3.01
N MET A 23 -1.16 -10.62 -2.55
CA MET A 23 -2.42 -11.33 -2.29
C MET A 23 -3.50 -10.87 -3.29
N PRO A 24 -3.45 -11.31 -4.56
CA PRO A 24 -4.46 -10.92 -5.54
C PRO A 24 -5.81 -11.55 -5.20
N LEU A 25 -6.88 -10.77 -5.36
CA LEU A 25 -8.26 -11.25 -5.27
C LEU A 25 -9.06 -10.80 -6.49
N CYS A 26 -9.98 -11.65 -6.94
CA CYS A 26 -10.92 -11.37 -8.02
C CYS A 26 -12.34 -11.77 -7.60
N TYR A 27 -13.30 -10.87 -7.84
CA TYR A 27 -14.72 -11.12 -7.54
C TYR A 27 -15.55 -10.98 -8.82
N LYS A 28 -16.47 -11.93 -9.03
CA LYS A 28 -17.49 -11.84 -10.07
C LYS A 28 -18.76 -11.21 -9.49
N LEU A 29 -19.03 -9.97 -9.85
CA LEU A 29 -20.22 -9.27 -9.42
C LEU A 29 -21.37 -9.48 -10.43
N LYS A 30 -22.61 -9.58 -9.94
CA LYS A 30 -23.82 -9.73 -10.76
C LYS A 30 -24.79 -8.58 -10.45
N GLY A 31 -25.59 -8.19 -11.45
CA GLY A 31 -26.60 -7.13 -11.32
C GLY A 31 -26.08 -5.75 -11.76
N ASN A 32 -26.77 -4.69 -11.34
CA ASN A 32 -26.47 -3.31 -11.74
C ASN A 32 -25.28 -2.74 -10.96
N VAL A 33 -24.07 -3.12 -11.38
CA VAL A 33 -22.82 -2.68 -10.77
C VAL A 33 -22.31 -1.44 -11.50
N ARG A 34 -22.25 -0.31 -10.79
CA ARG A 34 -21.66 0.92 -11.29
C ARG A 34 -20.18 0.98 -10.91
N VAL A 35 -19.30 0.92 -11.90
CA VAL A 35 -17.84 0.95 -11.71
C VAL A 35 -17.39 2.19 -10.93
N ASP A 36 -18.00 3.34 -11.18
CA ASP A 36 -17.67 4.58 -10.48
C ASP A 36 -17.94 4.51 -8.97
N ASN A 37 -19.01 3.81 -8.57
CA ASN A 37 -19.32 3.61 -7.15
C ASN A 37 -18.26 2.73 -6.48
N ILE A 38 -17.85 1.64 -7.14
CA ILE A 38 -16.76 0.77 -6.63
C ILE A 38 -15.47 1.58 -6.49
N LYS A 39 -15.11 2.34 -7.52
CA LYS A 39 -13.90 3.17 -7.51
C LYS A 39 -13.95 4.19 -6.36
N LYS A 40 -15.09 4.84 -6.15
CA LYS A 40 -15.29 5.78 -5.04
C LYS A 40 -15.16 5.08 -3.68
N SER A 41 -15.77 3.92 -3.49
CA SER A 41 -15.67 3.16 -2.24
C SER A 41 -14.23 2.69 -1.95
N LEU A 42 -13.48 2.25 -2.97
CA LEU A 42 -12.07 1.90 -2.81
C LEU A 42 -11.23 3.11 -2.43
N GLN A 43 -11.49 4.27 -3.03
CA GLN A 43 -10.81 5.52 -2.70
C GLN A 43 -11.11 5.95 -1.26
N GLU A 44 -12.37 5.91 -0.83
CA GLU A 44 -12.76 6.21 0.54
C GLU A 44 -12.11 5.25 1.56
N MET A 45 -11.97 3.98 1.21
CA MET A 45 -11.24 3.00 2.03
C MET A 45 -9.76 3.36 2.17
N ILE A 46 -9.08 3.72 1.08
CA ILE A 46 -7.68 4.17 1.11
C ILE A 46 -7.53 5.43 1.98
N GLU A 47 -8.46 6.39 1.86
CA GLU A 47 -8.41 7.62 2.65
C GLU A 47 -8.65 7.38 4.14
N ARG A 48 -9.58 6.48 4.48
CA ARG A 48 -9.95 6.12 5.86
C ARG A 48 -8.83 5.38 6.58
N HIS A 49 -8.16 4.43 5.93
CA HIS A 49 -7.22 3.54 6.59
C HIS A 49 -5.76 3.97 6.38
N GLU A 50 -5.08 4.33 7.47
CA GLU A 50 -3.67 4.76 7.43
C GLU A 50 -2.74 3.70 6.83
N ILE A 51 -3.00 2.41 7.11
CA ILE A 51 -2.17 1.31 6.62
C ILE A 51 -2.10 1.24 5.09
N LEU A 52 -3.17 1.62 4.38
CA LEU A 52 -3.20 1.67 2.92
C LEU A 52 -2.44 2.89 2.34
N ARG A 53 -2.06 3.83 3.21
CA ARG A 53 -1.26 5.03 2.89
C ARG A 53 0.14 4.97 3.51
N THR A 54 0.53 3.84 4.10
CA THR A 54 1.85 3.68 4.71
C THR A 54 2.89 3.29 3.66
N CYS A 55 4.02 3.99 3.67
CA CYS A 55 5.22 3.65 2.91
C CYS A 55 6.34 3.25 3.87
N PHE A 56 7.21 2.36 3.41
CA PHE A 56 8.37 1.87 4.16
C PHE A 56 9.66 2.29 3.47
N GLY A 57 10.68 2.61 4.26
CA GLY A 57 11.95 3.16 3.81
C GLY A 57 13.10 2.81 4.75
N ILE A 58 14.32 3.13 4.31
CA ILE A 58 15.49 3.23 5.18
C ILE A 58 15.98 4.67 5.10
N LYS A 59 16.13 5.33 6.24
CA LYS A 59 16.69 6.67 6.32
C LYS A 59 17.79 6.68 7.38
N ASP A 60 18.97 7.15 7.00
CA ASP A 60 20.13 7.24 7.89
C ASP A 60 20.47 5.89 8.57
N GLY A 61 20.32 4.78 7.82
CA GLY A 61 20.55 3.42 8.31
C GLY A 61 19.39 2.79 9.11
N GLU A 62 18.36 3.56 9.42
CA GLU A 62 17.23 3.12 10.23
C GLU A 62 15.96 2.87 9.41
N PHE A 63 15.22 1.83 9.77
CA PHE A 63 13.93 1.56 9.13
C PHE A 63 12.88 2.59 9.53
N VAL A 64 12.26 3.22 8.53
CA VAL A 64 11.20 4.21 8.73
C VAL A 64 9.88 3.76 8.11
N GLN A 65 8.77 4.14 8.75
CA GLN A 65 7.45 4.10 8.13
C GLN A 65 6.90 5.52 8.05
N LYS A 66 6.23 5.85 6.95
CA LYS A 66 5.61 7.15 6.73
C LYS A 66 4.18 6.98 6.25
N ILE A 67 3.24 7.63 6.92
CA ILE A 67 1.85 7.70 6.49
C ILE A 67 1.72 8.89 5.54
N LEU A 68 1.19 8.67 4.33
CA LEU A 68 0.99 9.72 3.34
C LEU A 68 -0.32 10.46 3.59
N ASP A 69 -0.32 11.79 3.48
CA ASP A 69 -1.54 12.59 3.56
C ASP A 69 -2.57 12.21 2.50
N LYS A 70 -3.86 12.34 2.84
CA LYS A 70 -5.00 11.99 1.97
C LYS A 70 -4.98 12.71 0.61
N ASN A 71 -4.40 13.92 0.56
CA ASN A 71 -4.46 14.81 -0.60
C ASN A 71 -3.16 14.91 -1.41
N LYS A 72 -2.10 14.20 -1.02
CA LYS A 72 -0.82 14.21 -1.77
C LYS A 72 -0.86 13.16 -2.87
N LYS A 73 -0.90 13.59 -4.14
CA LYS A 73 -0.55 12.71 -5.27
C LYS A 73 0.84 12.14 -5.03
N ARG A 74 1.06 10.85 -5.34
CA ARG A 74 2.36 10.17 -5.25
C ARG A 74 3.42 10.95 -6.05
N GLY A 75 4.07 11.94 -5.45
CA GLY A 75 5.39 12.37 -5.87
C GLY A 75 6.35 11.21 -5.60
N ARG A 76 7.41 11.07 -6.40
CA ARG A 76 8.48 10.10 -6.13
C ARG A 76 8.91 10.26 -4.67
N LEU A 77 8.58 9.28 -3.85
CA LEU A 77 8.98 9.23 -2.46
C LEU A 77 10.45 8.84 -2.48
N PHE A 78 11.34 9.82 -2.48
CA PHE A 78 12.75 9.60 -2.19
C PHE A 78 12.84 9.42 -0.66
N LEU A 79 12.71 8.18 -0.22
CA LEU A 79 13.21 7.72 1.08
C LEU A 79 14.40 6.82 0.79
#